data_AF-A0A0A5FTU7-F1
#
_entry.id   AF-A0A0A5FTU7-F1
#
_cell.length_a   1.000
_cell.length_b   1.000
_cell.length_c   1.000
_cell.angle_alpha   90.00
_cell.angle_beta   90.00
_cell.angle_gamma   90.00
#
_symmetry.space_group_name_H-M   'P 1'
#
loop_
_entity.id
_entity.type
_entity.pdbx_description
1 polymer ?
#
loop_
_entity_poly.entity_id
_entity_poly.type
_entity_poly.pdbx_seq_one_letter_code
_entity_poly.pdbx_strand_id
1 'polypeptide(L)'
;MRNEQEMVDLIINTAKEDERIRAVYMNGSRTNPNVPKDIFQDYDIVYVVTETSTFIEDENWIKIFGDLLIVQEPDKLDQGIGLDINFERRYAYLMLLDIRIIV
;
A
#
# COMPACT_ATOMS: atom_id res chain seq x y z
N MET A 1 -14.14 -5.36 12.71
CA MET A 1 -12.76 -5.45 12.23
C MET A 1 -12.70 -6.41 11.07
N ARG A 2 -12.02 -6.04 9.96
CA ARG A 2 -11.81 -6.92 8.81
C ARG A 2 -10.85 -8.06 9.18
N ASN A 3 -11.16 -9.28 8.76
CA ASN A 3 -10.27 -10.43 8.85
C ASN A 3 -9.30 -10.49 7.65
N GLU A 4 -8.37 -11.46 7.65
CA GLU A 4 -7.37 -11.60 6.58
C GLU A 4 -8.00 -11.77 5.18
N GLN A 5 -9.05 -12.57 5.07
CA GLN A 5 -9.74 -12.77 3.79
C GLN A 5 -10.40 -11.46 3.33
N GLU A 6 -11.07 -10.74 4.22
CA GLU A 6 -11.70 -9.45 3.89
C GLU A 6 -10.66 -8.41 3.44
N MET A 7 -9.46 -8.40 4.02
CA MET A 7 -8.36 -7.52 3.59
C MET A 7 -7.81 -7.93 2.22
N VAL A 8 -7.60 -9.23 1.98
CA VAL A 8 -7.12 -9.74 0.69
C VAL A 8 -8.14 -9.44 -0.42
N ASP A 9 -9.43 -9.66 -0.16
CA ASP A 9 -10.50 -9.38 -1.12
C ASP A 9 -10.56 -7.89 -1.43
N LEU A 10 -10.43 -7.02 -0.43
CA LEU A 10 -10.36 -5.57 -0.63
C LEU A 10 -9.19 -5.16 -1.53
N ILE A 11 -7.99 -5.68 -1.28
CA ILE A 11 -6.79 -5.39 -2.07
C ILE A 11 -6.98 -5.83 -3.54
N ILE A 12 -7.51 -7.04 -3.73
CA ILE A 12 -7.75 -7.59 -5.07
C ILE A 12 -8.85 -6.81 -5.79
N ASN A 13 -9.94 -6.46 -5.10
CA ASN A 13 -11.06 -5.74 -5.70
C ASN A 13 -10.68 -4.29 -6.05
N THR A 14 -9.86 -3.63 -5.21
CA THR A 14 -9.28 -2.33 -5.53
C THR A 14 -8.59 -2.35 -6.89
N ALA A 15 -7.75 -3.36 -7.14
CA ALA A 15 -7.05 -3.52 -8.43
C ALA A 15 -7.97 -3.85 -9.61
N LYS A 16 -9.11 -4.52 -9.36
CA LYS A 16 -10.07 -4.90 -10.41
C LYS A 16 -10.99 -3.75 -10.80
N GLU A 17 -11.34 -2.90 -9.84
CA GLU A 17 -12.33 -1.83 -10.01
C GLU A 17 -11.71 -0.55 -10.58
N ASP A 18 -10.40 -0.35 -10.39
CA ASP A 18 -9.68 0.81 -10.92
C ASP A 18 -8.88 0.45 -12.19
N GLU A 19 -9.32 0.96 -13.34
CA GLU A 19 -8.70 0.68 -14.64
C GLU A 19 -7.25 1.18 -14.78
N ARG A 20 -6.83 2.11 -13.92
CA ARG A 20 -5.45 2.62 -13.87
C ARG A 20 -4.50 1.57 -13.28
N ILE A 21 -5.01 0.62 -12.51
CA ILE A 21 -4.25 -0.47 -11.91
C ILE A 21 -4.14 -1.64 -12.90
N ARG A 22 -2.92 -2.03 -13.23
CA ARG A 22 -2.59 -3.09 -14.20
C ARG A 22 -2.32 -4.44 -13.55
N ALA A 23 -1.80 -4.42 -12.33
CA ALA A 23 -1.58 -5.62 -11.53
C ALA A 23 -1.49 -5.24 -10.05
N VAL A 24 -1.72 -6.22 -9.19
CA VAL A 24 -1.41 -6.15 -7.75
C VAL A 24 -0.67 -7.40 -7.35
N TYR A 25 0.35 -7.24 -6.50
CA TYR A 25 1.07 -8.35 -5.90
C TYR A 25 1.44 -8.03 -4.45
N MET A 26 1.61 -9.09 -3.66
CA MET A 26 2.01 -9.01 -2.26
C MET A 26 3.46 -9.47 -2.13
N ASN A 27 4.23 -8.82 -1.26
CA ASN A 27 5.60 -9.20 -0.93
C ASN A 27 5.73 -9.52 0.56
N GLY A 28 6.96 -9.42 1.07
CA GLY A 28 7.26 -9.41 2.49
C GLY A 28 6.93 -10.71 3.22
N SER A 29 6.73 -10.59 4.52
CA SER A 29 6.72 -11.75 5.42
C SER A 29 5.56 -12.71 5.16
N ARG A 30 4.40 -12.21 4.71
CA ARG A 30 3.19 -13.01 4.43
C ARG A 30 3.35 -13.97 3.25
N THR A 31 4.27 -13.68 2.33
CA THR A 31 4.53 -14.52 1.16
C THR A 31 5.71 -15.49 1.37
N ASN A 32 6.42 -15.39 2.50
CA ASN A 32 7.56 -16.23 2.80
C ASN A 32 7.13 -17.47 3.61
N PRO A 33 7.20 -18.69 3.04
CA PRO A 33 6.77 -19.90 3.74
C PRO A 33 7.65 -20.28 4.93
N ASN A 34 8.84 -19.67 5.06
CA ASN A 34 9.77 -19.93 6.17
C ASN A 34 9.54 -19.01 7.38
N VAL A 35 8.69 -17.99 7.25
CA VAL A 35 8.37 -17.07 8.34
C VAL A 35 7.11 -17.58 9.05
N PRO A 36 7.14 -17.79 10.38
CA PRO A 36 5.95 -18.14 11.14
C PRO A 36 4.88 -17.07 11.00
N LYS A 37 3.62 -17.48 10.81
CA LYS A 37 2.51 -16.54 10.78
C LYS A 37 2.24 -16.00 12.17
N ASP A 38 2.06 -14.68 12.28
CA ASP A 38 1.70 -14.03 13.53
C ASP A 38 0.77 -12.82 13.31
N ILE A 39 0.31 -12.24 14.42
CA ILE A 39 -0.65 -11.13 14.41
C ILE A 39 -0.01 -9.77 14.10
N PHE A 40 1.32 -9.67 14.05
CA PHE A 40 2.07 -8.44 13.79
C PHE A 40 2.53 -8.34 12.33
N GLN A 41 2.41 -9.41 11.54
CA GLN A 41 2.67 -9.34 10.10
C GLN A 41 1.78 -8.29 9.42
N ASP A 42 2.42 -7.39 8.70
CA ASP A 42 1.85 -6.37 7.84
C ASP A 42 1.52 -6.90 6.44
N TYR A 43 0.91 -6.06 5.62
CA TYR A 43 0.66 -6.35 4.20
C TYR A 43 1.56 -5.47 3.35
N ASP A 44 2.60 -6.05 2.74
CA ASP A 44 3.42 -5.38 1.73
C ASP A 44 2.75 -5.48 0.37
N ILE A 45 2.09 -4.42 -0.09
CA ILE A 45 1.27 -4.43 -1.33
C ILE A 45 1.86 -3.51 -2.37
N VAL A 46 2.04 -4.03 -3.59
CA VAL A 46 2.43 -3.22 -4.74
C VAL A 46 1.34 -3.23 -5.79
N TYR A 47 0.80 -2.05 -6.07
CA TYR A 47 -0.02 -1.79 -7.24
C TYR A 47 0.86 -1.34 -8.40
N VAL A 48 0.80 -2.07 -9.51
CA VAL A 48 1.41 -1.65 -10.77
C VAL A 48 0.38 -0.82 -11.51
N VAL A 49 0.68 0.45 -11.75
CA VAL A 49 -0.25 1.44 -12.31
C VAL A 49 0.24 1.99 -13.64
N THR A 50 -0.66 2.55 -14.44
CA THR A 50 -0.29 3.22 -15.70
C THR A 50 0.53 4.49 -15.48
N GLU A 51 0.24 5.21 -14.40
CA GLU A 51 0.97 6.37 -13.91
C GLU A 51 0.70 6.52 -12.41
N THR A 52 1.62 7.16 -11.70
CA THR A 52 1.55 7.34 -10.24
C THR A 52 0.92 8.67 -9.83
N SER A 53 1.00 9.70 -10.66
CA SER A 53 0.57 11.07 -10.35
C SER A 53 -0.88 11.15 -9.88
N THR A 54 -1.83 10.48 -10.51
CA THR A 54 -3.25 10.57 -10.10
C THR A 54 -3.53 9.90 -8.76
N PHE A 55 -2.70 8.93 -8.34
CA PHE A 55 -2.77 8.34 -6.99
C PHE A 55 -2.10 9.26 -5.97
N ILE A 56 -1.00 9.92 -6.31
CA ILE A 56 -0.31 10.85 -5.41
C ILE A 56 -1.16 12.11 -5.17
N GLU A 57 -1.82 12.63 -6.22
CA GLU A 57 -2.65 13.83 -6.17
C GLU A 57 -3.96 13.61 -5.39
N ASP A 58 -4.55 12.42 -5.46
CA ASP A 58 -5.73 12.08 -4.65
C ASP A 58 -5.34 11.51 -3.29
N GLU A 59 -5.03 12.36 -2.32
CA GLU A 59 -4.66 11.93 -0.95
C GLU A 59 -5.70 11.02 -0.26
N ASN A 60 -6.93 10.92 -0.80
CA ASN A 60 -7.98 10.08 -0.22
C ASN A 60 -7.99 8.64 -0.73
N TRP A 61 -7.28 8.31 -1.82
CA TRP A 61 -7.38 6.97 -2.42
C TRP A 61 -7.00 5.85 -1.43
N ILE A 62 -6.03 6.12 -0.55
CA ILE A 62 -5.58 5.19 0.49
C ILE A 62 -6.61 4.95 1.61
N LYS A 63 -7.64 5.78 1.74
CA LYS A 63 -8.68 5.64 2.78
C LYS A 63 -9.56 4.41 2.59
N ILE A 64 -9.56 3.81 1.39
CA ILE A 64 -10.29 2.57 1.11
C ILE A 64 -9.84 1.42 2.03
N PHE A 65 -8.58 1.43 2.47
CA PHE A 65 -7.99 0.37 3.28
C PHE A 65 -8.49 0.38 4.73
N GLY A 66 -9.03 1.51 5.21
CA GLY A 66 -9.63 1.63 6.53
C GLY A 66 -9.31 2.97 7.19
N ASP A 67 -9.63 3.07 8.48
CA ASP A 67 -9.31 4.26 9.28
C ASP A 67 -7.81 4.37 9.50
N LEU A 68 -7.22 5.41 8.92
CA LEU A 68 -5.79 5.71 8.98
C LEU A 68 -5.46 6.34 10.34
N LEU A 69 -4.61 5.67 11.12
CA LEU A 69 -4.06 6.21 12.37
C LEU A 69 -2.76 6.98 12.12
N ILE A 70 -1.89 6.42 11.27
CA ILE A 70 -0.61 7.04 10.87
C ILE A 70 -0.41 6.79 9.38
N VAL A 71 0.04 7.82 8.67
CA VAL A 71 0.52 7.72 7.28
C VAL A 71 1.92 8.33 7.22
N GLN A 72 2.85 7.63 6.59
CA GLN A 72 4.17 8.11 6.27
C GLN A 72 4.40 7.99 4.77
N GLU A 73 5.00 9.03 4.18
CA GLU A 73 5.28 9.14 2.75
C GLU A 73 6.81 9.20 2.57
N PRO A 74 7.54 8.06 2.67
CA PRO A 74 9.00 8.04 2.66
C PRO A 74 9.61 8.68 1.41
N ASP A 75 9.05 8.44 0.22
CA ASP A 75 9.56 9.05 -1.02
C ASP A 75 9.41 10.59 -1.01
N LYS A 76 8.33 11.12 -0.42
CA LYS A 76 8.10 12.56 -0.25
C LYS A 76 9.03 13.17 0.79
N LEU A 77 9.28 12.46 1.89
CA LEU A 77 10.27 12.87 2.89
C LEU A 77 11.68 12.93 2.27
N ASP A 78 12.06 11.88 1.54
CA ASP A 78 13.36 11.77 0.88
C ASP A 78 13.56 12.90 -0.14
N GLN A 79 12.56 13.19 -0.96
CA GLN A 79 12.60 14.34 -1.87
C GLN A 79 12.72 15.66 -1.10
N GLY A 80 11.99 15.82 0.02
CA GLY A 80 12.02 17.02 0.85
C GLY A 80 13.38 17.31 1.50
N ILE A 81 14.22 16.29 1.69
CA ILE A 81 15.60 16.43 2.18
C ILE A 81 16.65 16.51 1.06
N GLY A 82 16.20 16.57 -0.21
CA GLY A 82 17.04 16.81 -1.39
C GLY A 82 17.56 15.54 -2.08
N LEU A 83 16.98 14.37 -1.81
CA LEU A 83 17.30 13.16 -2.56
C LEU A 83 16.60 13.17 -3.93
N ASP A 84 17.25 12.59 -4.94
CA ASP A 84 16.70 12.46 -6.29
C ASP A 84 15.70 11.30 -6.33
N ILE A 85 14.42 11.63 -6.11
CA ILE A 85 13.31 10.68 -6.12
C ILE A 85 12.41 10.96 -7.33
N ASN A 86 12.18 9.94 -8.14
CA ASN A 86 11.30 10.02 -9.30
C ASN A 86 9.91 9.43 -8.98
N PHE A 87 8.96 10.31 -8.67
CA PHE A 87 7.59 9.92 -8.36
C PHE A 87 6.85 9.29 -9.53
N GLU A 88 7.19 9.60 -10.79
CA GLU A 88 6.57 8.97 -11.98
C GLU A 88 6.85 7.47 -12.07
N ARG A 89 7.91 7.00 -11.39
CA ARG A 89 8.31 5.59 -11.40
C ARG A 89 7.79 4.80 -10.21
N ARG A 90 7.72 5.41 -9.03
CA ARG A 90 7.27 4.76 -7.79
C ARG A 90 6.85 5.77 -6.74
N TYR A 91 5.98 5.34 -5.85
CA TYR A 91 5.62 6.06 -4.64
C TYR A 91 5.18 5.07 -3.56
N ALA A 92 5.73 5.20 -2.36
CA ALA A 92 5.45 4.32 -1.24
C ALA A 92 4.66 5.04 -0.13
N TYR A 93 3.74 4.30 0.48
CA TYR A 93 3.00 4.71 1.67
C TYR A 93 3.24 3.68 2.76
N LEU A 94 3.65 4.12 3.95
CA LEU A 94 3.65 3.28 5.14
C LEU A 94 2.48 3.70 6.03
N MET A 95 1.54 2.78 6.23
CA MET A 95 0.25 3.07 6.86
C MET A 95 0.00 2.18 8.08
N LEU A 96 -0.36 2.81 9.20
CA LEU A 96 -0.97 2.14 10.34
C LEU A 96 -2.46 2.42 10.32
N LEU A 97 -3.26 1.36 10.21
CA LEU A 97 -4.72 1.41 10.33
C LEU A 97 -5.14 0.99 11.74
N ASP A 98 -6.36 1.33 12.15
CA ASP A 98 -6.95 0.90 13.42
C ASP A 98 -6.96 -0.64 13.61
N ILE A 99 -6.78 -1.38 12.51
CA ILE A 99 -6.91 -2.83 12.48
C ILE A 99 -5.58 -3.53 12.12
N ARG A 100 -4.75 -2.96 11.21
CA ARG A 100 -3.52 -3.59 10.64
C ARG A 100 -2.55 -2.56 10.02
N ILE A 101 -1.30 -2.95 9.80
CA ILE A 101 -0.29 -2.17 9.04
C ILE A 101 -0.28 -2.61 7.58
N ILE A 102 -0.17 -1.64 6.66
CA ILE A 102 0.06 -1.85 5.22
C ILE A 102 1.29 -1.03 4.79
N VAL A 103 2.16 -1.64 3.99
CA VAL A 103 3.42 -1.06 3.48
C VAL A 103 3.44 -1.12 1.95
#